data_AF-A0A0B7AKK8-F1
#
_entry.id   AF-A0A0B7AKK8-F1
#
_cell.length_a   1.000
_cell.length_b   1.000
_cell.length_c   1.000
_cell.angle_alpha   90.00
_cell.angle_beta   90.00
_cell.angle_gamma   90.00
#
_symmetry.space_group_name_H-M   'P 1'
#
loop_
_entity.id
_entity.type
_entity.pdbx_description
1 polymer ?
#
loop_
_entity_poly.entity_id
_entity_poly.type
_entity_poly.pdbx_seq_one_letter_code
_entity_poly.pdbx_strand_id
1 'polypeptide(L)'
;LAFSPHSQVLAIAYCNHSLYEFDINKKEYTKWSRENSALFHKNWLKPLKQIMNIAYCPDNADNILLHTDSVLCVLDKTMTLKKPEDKAHTHGPLLVNTFARVCHKYKYLLFAGFTSNGQLAVVERPPSEIEENLPPSFKQKKFGVS
;
A
#
# COMPACT_ATOMS: atom_id res chain seq x y z
N LEU A 1 -2.32 -1.33 10.21
CA LEU A 1 -2.17 -2.75 10.62
C LEU A 1 -3.46 -3.48 10.26
N ALA A 2 -3.41 -4.80 10.03
CA ALA A 2 -4.59 -5.60 9.74
C ALA A 2 -4.39 -7.05 10.18
N PHE A 3 -5.43 -7.70 10.72
CA PHE A 3 -5.42 -9.12 11.04
C PHE A 3 -5.79 -9.95 9.81
N SER A 4 -5.10 -11.07 9.63
CA SER A 4 -5.46 -12.07 8.62
C SER A 4 -6.83 -12.67 8.96
N PRO A 5 -7.74 -12.79 7.99
CA PRO A 5 -9.05 -13.39 8.22
C PRO A 5 -8.99 -14.91 8.46
N HIS A 6 -7.92 -15.58 8.01
CA HIS A 6 -7.78 -17.03 8.05
C HIS A 6 -6.77 -17.53 9.09
N SER A 7 -5.96 -16.64 9.66
CA SER A 7 -4.87 -17.02 10.55
C SER A 7 -4.64 -15.97 11.63
N GLN A 8 -3.98 -16.35 12.72
CA GLN A 8 -3.60 -15.42 13.80
C GLN A 8 -2.30 -14.67 13.47
N VAL A 9 -2.26 -14.10 12.26
CA VAL A 9 -1.16 -13.31 11.75
C VAL A 9 -1.62 -11.87 11.61
N LEU A 10 -0.74 -10.95 11.99
CA LEU A 10 -0.96 -9.51 11.90
C LEU A 10 -0.01 -8.91 10.86
N ALA A 11 -0.56 -8.25 9.83
CA ALA A 11 0.21 -7.41 8.93
C ALA A 11 0.42 -6.01 9.52
N ILE A 12 1.67 -5.57 9.54
CA ILE A 12 2.11 -4.30 10.12
C ILE A 12 2.95 -3.56 9.09
N ALA A 13 2.49 -2.38 8.69
CA ALA A 13 3.28 -1.45 7.91
C ALA A 13 3.80 -0.32 8.81
N TYR A 14 5.08 -0.03 8.73
CA TYR A 14 5.73 1.05 9.46
C TYR A 14 5.88 2.31 8.60
N CYS A 15 6.15 3.45 9.26
CA CYS A 15 6.35 4.75 8.61
C CYS A 15 7.54 4.78 7.63
N ASN A 16 8.51 3.88 7.77
CA ASN A 16 9.63 3.70 6.84
C ASN A 16 9.29 2.81 5.63
N HIS A 17 7.99 2.53 5.40
CA HIS A 17 7.46 1.69 4.32
C HIS A 17 7.94 0.24 4.36
N SER A 18 8.41 -0.21 5.53
CA SER A 18 8.67 -1.63 5.77
C SER A 18 7.37 -2.33 6.16
N LEU A 19 7.22 -3.56 5.66
CA LEU A 19 6.08 -4.41 5.93
C LEU A 19 6.55 -5.68 6.65
N TYR A 20 5.83 -6.04 7.71
CA TYR A 20 6.07 -7.22 8.50
C TYR A 20 4.79 -8.01 8.72
N GLU A 21 4.94 -9.32 8.85
CA GLU A 21 3.90 -10.20 9.38
C GLU A 21 4.34 -10.72 10.74
N PHE A 22 3.45 -10.64 11.72
CA PHE A 22 3.69 -11.08 13.09
C PHE A 22 2.72 -12.21 13.45
N ASP A 23 3.26 -13.35 13.89
CA ASP A 23 2.49 -14.48 14.41
C ASP A 23 2.16 -14.22 15.88
N ILE A 24 0.87 -14.08 16.19
CA ILE A 24 0.40 -13.71 17.53
C ILE A 24 0.62 -14.84 18.52
N ASN A 25 0.45 -16.09 18.10
CA ASN A 25 0.61 -17.25 18.98
C ASN A 25 2.07 -17.46 19.35
N LYS A 26 2.95 -17.41 18.35
CA LYS A 26 4.39 -17.59 18.56
C LYS A 26 5.07 -16.34 19.10
N LYS A 27 4.39 -15.19 19.07
CA LYS A 27 4.90 -13.87 19.49
C LYS A 27 6.19 -13.48 18.77
N GLU A 28 6.29 -13.83 17.49
CA GLU A 28 7.45 -13.53 16.66
C GLU A 28 7.04 -13.14 15.23
N TYR A 29 7.95 -12.50 14.49
CA TYR A 29 7.76 -12.27 13.06
C TYR A 29 7.71 -13.59 12.30
N THR A 30 6.85 -13.69 11.27
CA THR A 30 6.77 -14.90 10.44
C THR A 30 8.06 -15.13 9.67
N LYS A 31 8.28 -16.38 9.23
CA LYS A 31 9.41 -16.73 8.35
C LYS A 31 9.46 -15.85 7.10
N TRP A 32 8.29 -15.63 6.48
CA TRP A 32 8.14 -14.75 5.32
C TRP A 32 8.67 -13.34 5.62
N SER A 33 8.28 -12.78 6.77
CA SER A 33 8.74 -11.45 7.17
C SER A 33 10.26 -11.43 7.37
N ARG A 34 10.83 -12.39 8.10
CA ARG A 34 12.29 -12.44 8.31
C ARG A 34 13.09 -12.53 7.01
N GLU A 35 12.55 -13.20 6.00
CA GLU A 35 13.21 -13.40 4.70
C GLU A 35 13.01 -12.23 3.72
N ASN A 36 11.81 -11.61 3.72
CA ASN A 36 11.43 -10.60 2.73
C ASN A 36 11.52 -9.17 3.26
N SER A 37 11.43 -8.94 4.58
CA SER A 37 11.42 -7.60 5.17
C SER A 37 12.68 -6.78 4.82
N ALA A 38 13.83 -7.45 4.68
CA ALA A 38 15.10 -6.82 4.28
C ALA A 38 15.20 -6.55 2.77
N LEU A 39 14.39 -7.25 1.96
CA LEU A 39 14.41 -7.17 0.49
C LEU A 39 13.46 -6.10 -0.05
N PHE A 40 12.53 -5.58 0.77
CA PHE A 40 11.82 -4.35 0.43
C PHE A 40 12.83 -3.19 0.36
N HIS A 41 13.30 -2.89 -0.85
CA HIS A 41 14.13 -1.71 -1.09
C HIS A 41 13.45 -0.48 -0.48
N LYS A 42 14.24 0.45 0.06
CA LYS A 42 13.79 1.69 0.75
C LYS A 42 12.80 2.58 -0.05
N ASN A 43 12.48 2.21 -1.30
CA ASN A 43 11.78 3.03 -2.26
C ASN A 43 10.64 2.31 -3.02
N TRP A 44 10.22 1.09 -2.64
CA TRP A 44 9.24 0.34 -3.45
C TRP A 44 7.84 0.98 -3.55
N LEU A 45 7.52 1.90 -2.64
CA LEU A 45 6.30 2.73 -2.64
C LEU A 45 6.58 4.24 -2.84
N LYS A 46 7.76 4.62 -3.36
CA LYS A 46 8.13 6.05 -3.42
C LYS A 46 7.42 6.84 -4.52
N PRO A 47 7.20 8.16 -4.27
CA PRO A 47 7.84 8.97 -3.22
C PRO A 47 6.97 9.21 -1.97
N LEU A 48 7.51 8.81 -0.80
CA LEU A 48 7.22 9.34 0.55
C LEU A 48 5.75 9.61 0.90
N LYS A 49 4.86 8.64 0.68
CA LYS A 49 3.47 8.74 1.10
C LYS A 49 3.14 7.67 2.13
N GLN A 50 2.59 8.12 3.27
CA GLN A 50 2.21 7.26 4.38
C GLN A 50 1.19 6.21 3.91
N ILE A 51 1.41 4.95 4.30
CA ILE A 51 0.43 3.89 4.13
C ILE A 51 -0.75 4.20 5.06
N MET A 52 -1.91 4.44 4.46
CA MET A 52 -3.14 4.83 5.17
C MET A 52 -3.91 3.61 5.65
N ASN A 53 -3.94 2.53 4.86
CA ASN A 53 -4.66 1.31 5.21
C ASN A 53 -3.95 0.05 4.72
N ILE A 54 -4.25 -1.06 5.40
CA ILE A 54 -3.87 -2.42 5.03
C ILE A 54 -5.15 -3.27 5.05
N ALA A 55 -5.39 -4.07 4.04
CA ALA A 55 -6.50 -5.02 4.02
C ALA A 55 -6.06 -6.36 3.41
N TYR A 56 -6.52 -7.47 3.98
CA TYR A 56 -6.33 -8.78 3.36
C TYR A 56 -7.38 -8.99 2.26
N CYS A 57 -6.97 -9.64 1.17
CA CYS A 57 -7.94 -10.13 0.21
C CYS A 57 -8.75 -11.29 0.84
N PRO A 58 -10.09 -11.23 0.86
CA PRO A 58 -10.91 -12.25 1.49
C PRO A 58 -10.80 -13.62 0.80
N ASP A 59 -10.57 -13.65 -0.50
CA ASP A 59 -10.43 -14.91 -1.25
C ASP A 59 -9.03 -15.53 -1.12
N ASN A 60 -8.03 -14.72 -0.81
CA ASN A 60 -6.64 -15.17 -0.73
C ASN A 60 -5.86 -14.37 0.31
N ALA A 61 -5.56 -14.99 1.46
CA ALA A 61 -4.76 -14.41 2.53
C ALA A 61 -3.31 -14.11 2.11
N ASP A 62 -2.85 -14.64 0.97
CA ASP A 62 -1.54 -14.34 0.41
C ASP A 62 -1.46 -13.00 -0.31
N ASN A 63 -2.62 -12.42 -0.65
CA ASN A 63 -2.71 -11.10 -1.25
C ASN A 63 -3.08 -10.05 -0.20
N ILE A 64 -2.21 -9.05 -0.06
CA ILE A 64 -2.41 -7.92 0.85
C ILE A 64 -2.57 -6.65 0.03
N LEU A 65 -3.67 -5.94 0.27
CA LEU A 65 -3.94 -4.62 -0.26
C LEU A 65 -3.34 -3.55 0.67
N LEU A 66 -2.65 -2.60 0.08
CA LEU A 66 -2.08 -1.42 0.72
C LEU A 66 -2.53 -0.20 -0.06
N HIS A 67 -2.82 0.90 0.62
CA HIS A 67 -3.00 2.15 -0.09
C HIS A 67 -2.46 3.37 0.65
N THR A 68 -2.07 4.36 -0.14
CA THR A 68 -1.84 5.74 0.31
C THR A 68 -3.02 6.61 -0.13
N ASP A 69 -2.88 7.92 -0.03
CA ASP A 69 -3.79 8.93 -0.61
C ASP A 69 -3.85 8.96 -2.15
N SER A 70 -2.93 8.30 -2.87
CA SER A 70 -2.84 8.38 -4.33
C SER A 70 -2.26 7.12 -4.99
N VAL A 71 -2.06 6.06 -4.23
CA VAL A 71 -1.47 4.81 -4.73
C VAL A 71 -2.23 3.65 -4.11
N LEU A 72 -2.66 2.73 -4.95
CA LEU A 72 -3.17 1.42 -4.55
C LEU A 72 -2.10 0.37 -4.88
N CYS A 73 -1.80 -0.53 -3.95
CA CYS A 73 -0.81 -1.57 -4.14
C CYS A 73 -1.36 -2.92 -3.68
N VAL A 74 -1.18 -3.96 -4.50
CA VAL A 74 -1.46 -5.35 -4.11
C VAL A 74 -0.13 -6.07 -4.02
N LEU A 75 0.14 -6.62 -2.85
CA LEU A 75 1.30 -7.45 -2.55
C LEU A 75 0.90 -8.92 -2.63
N ASP A 76 1.66 -9.72 -3.38
CA ASP A 76 1.52 -11.18 -3.42
C ASP A 76 2.67 -11.83 -2.62
N LYS A 77 2.34 -12.49 -1.51
CA LYS A 77 3.32 -13.13 -0.63
C LYS A 77 3.96 -14.39 -1.22
N THR A 78 3.32 -15.03 -2.20
CA THR A 78 3.82 -16.27 -2.81
C THR A 78 5.03 -16.03 -3.72
N MET A 79 5.20 -14.78 -4.17
CA MET A 79 6.26 -14.41 -5.08
C MET A 79 7.53 -14.13 -4.29
N THR A 80 8.48 -15.07 -4.35
CA THR A 80 9.78 -14.92 -3.68
C THR A 80 10.58 -13.80 -4.34
N LEU A 81 11.05 -12.85 -3.53
CA LEU A 81 12.03 -11.85 -3.95
C LEU A 81 13.34 -12.57 -4.29
N LYS A 82 13.61 -12.78 -5.58
CA LYS A 82 14.91 -13.29 -6.02
C LYS A 82 15.97 -12.28 -5.57
N LYS A 83 16.97 -12.73 -4.80
CA LYS A 83 18.14 -11.90 -4.49
C LYS A 83 18.74 -11.45 -5.83
N PRO A 84 19.12 -10.17 -5.99
CA PRO A 84 19.81 -9.74 -7.19
C PRO A 84 21.12 -10.54 -7.26
N GLU A 85 21.18 -11.47 -8.20
CA GLU A 85 22.37 -12.25 -8.51
C GLU A 85 23.36 -11.27 -9.14
N ASP A 86 24.57 -11.19 -8.60
CA ASP A 86 25.65 -10.34 -9.08
C ASP A 86 25.96 -10.63 -10.56
N LYS A 87 25.27 -9.93 -11.48
CA LYS A 87 25.60 -9.61 -12.88
C LYS A 87 24.31 -9.44 -13.70
N ALA A 88 23.66 -8.29 -13.56
CA ALA A 88 22.84 -7.75 -14.64
C ALA A 88 22.89 -6.22 -14.57
N HIS A 89 23.72 -5.64 -15.43
CA HIS A 89 23.60 -4.24 -15.81
C HIS A 89 22.29 -4.09 -16.59
N THR A 90 21.20 -3.80 -15.90
CA THR A 90 19.95 -3.40 -16.57
C THR A 90 19.21 -2.42 -15.69
N HIS A 91 18.91 -1.28 -16.28
CA HIS A 91 18.32 -0.10 -15.68
C HIS A 91 16.92 -0.39 -15.07
N GLY A 92 16.72 -0.09 -13.78
CA GLY A 92 15.39 0.16 -13.21
C GLY A 92 14.34 -0.97 -13.28
N PRO A 93 13.03 -0.66 -13.15
CA PRO A 93 12.07 -1.12 -12.13
C PRO A 93 11.53 -2.57 -12.23
N LEU A 94 12.23 -3.52 -12.86
CA LEU A 94 11.69 -4.86 -13.10
C LEU A 94 11.42 -5.70 -11.83
N LEU A 95 12.23 -5.55 -10.78
CA LEU A 95 12.10 -6.37 -9.56
C LEU A 95 10.86 -6.04 -8.72
N VAL A 96 10.37 -4.79 -8.79
CA VAL A 96 9.17 -4.34 -8.05
C VAL A 96 7.89 -4.91 -8.66
N ASN A 97 7.85 -5.05 -10.00
CA ASN A 97 6.67 -5.51 -10.72
C ASN A 97 6.28 -6.97 -10.46
N THR A 98 7.20 -7.78 -9.94
CA THR A 98 6.93 -9.20 -9.73
C THR A 98 6.12 -9.42 -8.45
N PHE A 99 6.54 -8.87 -7.30
CA PHE A 99 5.89 -9.15 -6.01
C PHE A 99 4.81 -8.14 -5.62
N ALA A 100 4.85 -6.94 -6.19
CA ALA A 100 3.92 -5.86 -5.88
C ALA A 100 3.37 -5.25 -7.17
N ARG A 101 2.05 -5.23 -7.29
CA ARG A 101 1.34 -4.54 -8.37
C ARG A 101 0.91 -3.18 -7.87
N VAL A 102 1.40 -2.12 -8.50
CA VAL A 102 1.13 -0.73 -8.10
C VAL A 102 0.23 -0.06 -9.12
N CYS A 103 -0.79 0.65 -8.64
CA CYS A 103 -1.75 1.39 -9.44
C CYS A 103 -1.77 2.87 -9.02
N HIS A 104 -1.44 3.75 -9.97
CA HIS A 104 -1.41 5.21 -9.80
C HIS A 104 -2.64 5.91 -10.41
N LYS A 105 -3.72 5.16 -10.66
CA LYS A 105 -4.93 5.69 -11.30
C LYS A 105 -5.65 6.73 -10.42
N TYR A 106 -5.52 6.61 -9.10
CA TYR A 106 -6.27 7.39 -8.12
C TYR A 106 -5.46 8.59 -7.62
N LYS A 107 -6.10 9.72 -7.32
CA LYS A 107 -5.42 10.96 -6.88
C LYS A 107 -5.80 11.44 -5.49
N TYR A 108 -7.02 11.16 -5.05
CA TYR A 108 -7.55 11.59 -3.75
C TYR A 108 -8.19 10.40 -3.03
N LEU A 109 -7.45 9.30 -2.95
CA LEU A 109 -7.90 8.04 -2.39
C LEU A 109 -8.08 8.15 -0.87
N LEU A 110 -9.34 8.22 -0.46
CA LEU A 110 -9.72 8.28 0.96
C LEU A 110 -9.68 6.87 1.59
N PHE A 111 -10.21 5.88 0.87
CA PHE A 111 -10.29 4.51 1.35
C PHE A 111 -10.24 3.50 0.20
N ALA A 112 -9.52 2.40 0.41
CA ALA A 112 -9.66 1.18 -0.38
C ALA A 112 -9.72 -0.04 0.54
N GLY A 113 -10.70 -0.92 0.30
CA GLY A 113 -10.90 -2.13 1.09
C GLY A 113 -11.91 -3.07 0.47
N PHE A 114 -11.98 -4.29 0.99
CA PHE A 114 -12.87 -5.33 0.48
C PHE A 114 -14.23 -5.30 1.20
N THR A 115 -15.28 -5.54 0.44
CA THR A 115 -16.63 -5.82 0.95
C THR A 115 -16.79 -7.30 1.30
N SER A 116 -17.87 -7.65 1.99
CA SER A 116 -18.15 -9.04 2.41
C SER A 116 -18.29 -10.04 1.26
N ASN A 117 -18.63 -9.58 0.06
CA ASN A 117 -18.73 -10.38 -1.16
C ASN A 117 -17.43 -10.39 -2.00
N GLY A 118 -16.30 -9.94 -1.44
CA GLY A 118 -15.00 -9.98 -2.11
C GLY A 118 -14.75 -8.87 -3.12
N GLN A 119 -15.67 -7.92 -3.29
CA GLN A 119 -15.48 -6.80 -4.19
C GLN A 119 -14.57 -5.73 -3.57
N LEU A 120 -13.74 -5.10 -4.40
CA LEU A 120 -12.92 -3.98 -3.97
C LEU A 120 -13.72 -2.68 -4.04
N ALA A 121 -13.97 -2.06 -2.88
CA ALA A 121 -14.50 -0.71 -2.79
C ALA A 121 -13.36 0.30 -2.75
N VAL A 122 -13.43 1.30 -3.63
CA VAL A 122 -12.45 2.39 -3.71
C VAL A 122 -13.21 3.71 -3.62
N VAL A 123 -12.83 4.56 -2.68
CA VAL A 123 -13.48 5.85 -2.40
C VAL A 123 -12.48 6.97 -2.63
N GLU A 124 -12.76 7.83 -3.61
CA GLU A 124 -12.02 9.08 -3.81
C GLU A 124 -12.80 10.26 -3.24
N ARG A 125 -12.08 11.27 -2.73
CA ARG A 125 -12.68 12.52 -2.29
C ARG A 125 -11.89 13.72 -2.81
N PRO A 126 -12.20 14.20 -4.03
CA PRO A 126 -11.57 15.39 -4.59
C PRO A 126 -11.76 16.64 -3.72
N PRO A 127 -10.75 17.52 -3.59
CA PRO A 127 -10.86 18.75 -2.80
C PRO A 127 -12.03 19.64 -3.19
N SER A 128 -12.37 19.72 -4.49
CA SER A 128 -13.51 20.50 -4.98
C SER A 128 -14.84 20.05 -4.36
N GLU A 129 -15.06 18.75 -4.22
CA GLU A 129 -16.27 18.21 -3.61
C GLU A 129 -16.30 18.45 -2.09
N ILE A 130 -15.13 18.55 -1.46
CA ILE A 130 -15.03 18.94 -0.05
C ILE A 130 -15.42 20.41 0.10
N GLU A 131 -14.88 21.29 -0.77
CA GLU A 131 -15.16 22.72 -0.77
C GLU A 131 -16.65 23.06 -0.92
N GLU A 132 -17.40 22.30 -1.72
CA GLU A 132 -18.85 22.45 -1.88
C GLU A 132 -19.63 22.25 -0.57
N ASN A 133 -19.07 21.48 0.37
CA ASN A 133 -19.69 21.15 1.66
C ASN A 133 -19.10 21.99 2.81
N LEU A 134 -18.11 22.85 2.54
CA LEU A 134 -17.56 23.76 3.53
C LEU A 134 -18.41 25.03 3.62
N PRO A 135 -18.42 25.72 4.78
CA PRO A 135 -18.99 27.05 4.88
C PRO A 135 -18.39 28.01 3.83
N PRO A 136 -19.15 29.03 3.38
CA PRO A 136 -18.67 30.00 2.41
C PRO A 136 -17.33 30.60 2.85
N SER A 137 -16.30 30.44 2.02
CA SER A 137 -14.99 31.02 2.26
C SER A 137 -14.89 32.43 1.69
N PHE A 138 -14.06 33.26 2.30
CA PHE A 138 -13.71 34.56 1.74
C PHE A 138 -12.83 34.37 0.50
N LYS A 139 -13.36 34.67 -0.69
CA LYS A 139 -12.62 34.51 -1.96
C LYS A 139 -11.80 35.76 -2.27
N GLN A 140 -10.47 35.66 -2.17
CA GLN A 140 -9.56 36.72 -2.61
C GLN A 140 -9.15 36.51 -4.08
N LYS A 141 -9.51 37.46 -4.96
CA LYS A 141 -9.03 37.46 -6.34
C LYS A 141 -7.52 37.74 -6.36
N LYS A 142 -6.73 36.87 -7.00
CA LYS A 142 -5.36 37.20 -7.40
C LYS A 142 -5.36 37.70 -8.84
N PHE A 143 -4.75 38.86 -9.07
CA PHE A 143 -4.51 39.41 -10.40
C PHE A 143 -2.99 39.48 -10.64
N GLY A 144 -2.50 38.91 -11.74
CA GLY A 144 -1.08 38.91 -12.12
C GLY A 144 -0.55 37.52 -12.52
N VAL A 145 0.51 37.51 -13.34
CA VAL A 145 1.28 36.32 -13.72
C VAL A 145 2.42 36.16 -12.72
N SER A 146 2.55 34.98 -12.11
CA SER A 146 3.77 34.58 -11.41
C SER A 146 4.54 33.59 -12.26
#